data_AF-A0A933KLF0-F1
#
_entry.id   AF-A0A933KLF0-F1
#
_cell.length_a   1.000
_cell.length_b   1.000
_cell.length_c   1.000
_cell.angle_alpha   90.00
_cell.angle_beta   90.00
_cell.angle_gamma   90.00
#
_symmetry.space_group_name_H-M   'P 1'
#
loop_
_entity.id
_entity.type
_entity.pdbx_description
1 polymer ?
#
loop_
_entity_poly.entity_id
_entity_poly.type
_entity_poly.pdbx_seq_one_letter_code
_entity_poly.pdbx_strand_id
1 'polypeptide(L)'
;MGRLLKFLVVLGVLGLLALLGLAHAKRALDAYFHRGSTVTPSVVGKTLEEAVEASALTVKIASRVASAEVPAGRIVAQDPSPGTPVHASRPLLVVLSGGATMVDVPEIAGQPLRKAKLTLSDARLAVGHISSMTNRQPRDTVLAQYPAAGGKLGKGGAVDLLLSTGPPAQSPVVPRVTGRPEPRARELLEQFGFRQIEVEVRAGPANAAPGTVFDQDPPPGAAGDASQRVVLRVAAATSVEDSPEATAAAAPGLKRLTAQFTMPPGLVAKRLDVYLSDSVQARRAIYSKSHEPGEQVAIPVEGTGLLELEFFVDDVAYGRQQL
;
A
#
# COMPACT_ATOMS: atom_id res chain seq x y z
N MET A 1 42.96 53.76 91.22
CA MET A 1 42.60 52.70 90.24
C MET A 1 41.61 51.63 90.73
N GLY A 2 41.24 51.53 92.01
CA GLY A 2 40.50 50.35 92.52
C GLY A 2 38.98 50.26 92.27
N ARG A 3 38.25 51.37 92.07
CA ARG A 3 36.77 51.34 91.97
C ARG A 3 36.26 51.06 90.55
N LEU A 4 36.88 51.67 89.54
CA LEU A 4 36.51 51.47 88.13
C LEU A 4 36.80 50.03 87.67
N LEU A 5 37.94 49.47 88.08
CA LEU A 5 38.30 48.08 87.76
C LEU A 5 37.31 47.09 88.38
N LYS A 6 36.89 47.31 89.64
CA LYS A 6 35.86 46.48 90.29
C LYS A 6 34.52 46.59 89.57
N PHE A 7 34.14 47.78 89.12
CA PHE A 7 32.90 47.99 88.36
C PHE A 7 32.92 47.27 87.00
N LEU A 8 34.03 47.36 86.26
CA LEU A 8 34.21 46.66 84.99
C LEU A 8 34.22 45.14 85.14
N VAL A 9 34.84 44.62 86.21
CA VAL A 9 34.81 43.19 86.54
C VAL A 9 33.38 42.73 86.85
N VAL A 10 32.62 43.49 87.63
CA VAL A 10 31.21 43.18 87.92
C VAL A 10 30.35 43.19 86.65
N LEU A 11 30.54 44.18 85.78
CA LEU A 11 29.82 44.26 84.51
C LEU A 11 30.16 43.08 83.58
N GLY A 12 31.43 42.68 83.52
CA GLY A 12 31.90 41.52 82.76
C GLY A 12 31.32 40.21 83.27
N VAL A 13 31.24 40.03 84.60
CA VAL A 13 30.62 38.85 85.22
C VAL A 13 29.11 38.80 84.94
N LEU A 14 28.40 39.94 85.06
CA LEU A 14 26.98 40.01 84.73
C LEU A 14 26.70 39.72 83.25
N GLY A 15 27.55 40.22 82.35
CA GLY A 15 27.48 39.92 80.92
C GLY A 15 27.70 38.43 80.62
N LEU A 16 28.68 37.80 81.27
CA LEU A 16 28.93 36.36 81.14
C LEU A 16 27.75 35.52 81.66
N LEU A 17 27.19 35.89 82.81
CA LEU A 17 26.02 35.21 83.38
C LEU A 17 24.78 35.34 82.49
N ALA A 18 24.56 36.50 81.88
CA ALA A 18 23.48 36.69 80.91
C ALA A 18 23.68 35.80 79.67
N LEU A 19 24.89 35.72 79.11
CA LEU A 19 25.20 34.85 77.98
C LEU A 19 25.03 33.36 78.32
N LEU A 20 25.44 32.93 79.51
CA LEU A 20 25.24 31.57 79.99
C LEU A 20 23.75 31.25 80.21
N GLY A 21 22.99 32.22 80.75
CA GLY A 21 21.54 32.13 80.90
C GLY A 21 20.81 31.99 79.56
N LEU A 22 21.17 32.81 78.56
CA LEU A 22 20.63 32.68 77.19
C LEU A 22 21.02 31.34 76.56
N ALA A 23 22.25 30.88 76.74
CA ALA A 23 22.68 29.58 76.22
C ALA A 23 21.95 28.41 76.90
N HIS A 24 21.63 28.53 78.19
CA HIS A 24 20.84 27.53 78.92
C HIS A 24 19.36 27.56 78.51
N ALA A 25 18.78 28.75 78.37
CA ALA A 25 17.42 28.93 77.87
C ALA A 25 17.24 28.39 76.44
N LYS A 26 18.20 28.65 75.54
CA LYS A 26 18.23 28.06 74.20
C LYS A 26 18.28 26.54 74.26
N ARG A 27 19.17 25.96 75.07
CA ARG A 27 19.25 24.49 75.26
C ARG A 27 17.96 23.91 75.84
N ALA A 28 17.33 24.59 76.79
CA ALA A 28 16.06 24.17 77.39
C ALA A 28 14.90 24.24 76.38
N LEU A 29 14.90 25.27 75.52
CA LEU A 29 13.92 25.43 74.45
C LEU A 29 14.10 24.39 73.34
N ASP A 30 15.33 24.15 72.90
CA ASP A 30 15.68 23.06 71.96
C ASP A 30 15.25 21.69 72.55
N ALA A 31 15.56 21.43 73.84
CA ALA A 31 15.15 20.21 74.52
C ALA A 31 13.63 20.08 74.75
N TYR A 32 12.89 21.19 74.77
CA TYR A 32 11.44 21.21 74.86
C TYR A 32 10.80 20.83 73.52
N PHE A 33 11.27 21.41 72.41
CA PHE A 33 10.78 21.09 71.06
C PHE A 33 11.22 19.70 70.55
N HIS A 34 12.31 19.15 71.10
CA HIS A 34 12.79 17.80 70.76
C HIS A 34 12.30 16.70 71.72
N ARG A 35 11.54 17.04 72.76
CA ARG A 35 10.92 16.03 73.63
C ARG A 35 9.81 15.31 72.86
N GLY A 36 9.98 14.01 72.61
CA GLY A 36 9.04 13.20 71.82
C GLY A 36 9.21 13.34 70.30
N SER A 37 10.34 13.87 69.81
CA SER A 37 10.65 13.87 68.38
C SER A 37 11.18 12.51 67.90
N THR A 38 10.75 12.08 66.73
CA THR A 38 11.31 10.95 65.98
C THR A 38 11.78 11.42 64.60
N VAL A 39 12.64 10.62 63.97
CA VAL A 39 13.17 10.92 62.64
C VAL A 39 12.31 10.22 61.59
N THR A 40 11.95 10.97 60.55
CA THR A 40 11.14 10.43 59.46
C THR A 40 11.96 9.42 58.64
N PRO A 41 11.51 8.16 58.47
CA PRO A 41 12.24 7.17 57.68
C PRO A 41 12.13 7.45 56.18
N SER A 42 13.00 6.80 55.39
CA SER A 42 12.86 6.75 53.93
C SER A 42 11.96 5.57 53.53
N VAL A 43 10.82 5.88 52.93
CA VAL A 43 9.79 4.91 52.50
C VAL A 43 9.45 5.00 51.01
N VAL A 44 10.03 5.94 50.26
CA VAL A 44 9.87 5.99 48.79
C VAL A 44 10.38 4.69 48.16
N GLY A 45 9.60 4.14 47.23
CA GLY A 45 9.85 2.85 46.58
C GLY A 45 9.41 1.62 47.39
N LYS A 46 9.10 1.76 48.68
CA LYS A 46 8.58 0.67 49.51
C LYS A 46 7.08 0.45 49.31
N THR A 47 6.58 -0.70 49.76
CA THR A 47 5.14 -0.94 49.91
C THR A 47 4.59 -0.21 51.14
N LEU A 48 3.27 -0.13 51.25
CA LEU A 48 2.64 0.45 52.44
C LEU A 48 2.97 -0.34 53.71
N GLU A 49 3.02 -1.67 53.62
CA GLU A 49 3.34 -2.57 54.74
C GLU A 49 4.77 -2.35 55.22
N GLU A 50 5.74 -2.36 54.31
CA GLU A 50 7.16 -2.08 54.60
C GLU A 50 7.36 -0.67 55.19
N ALA A 51 6.56 0.30 54.77
CA ALA A 51 6.61 1.66 55.28
C ALA A 51 6.06 1.78 56.71
N VAL A 52 5.02 1.01 57.03
CA VAL A 52 4.44 0.94 58.38
C VAL A 52 5.43 0.26 59.33
N GLU A 53 6.06 -0.84 58.91
CA GLU A 53 7.07 -1.52 59.72
C GLU A 53 8.33 -0.67 59.96
N ALA A 54 8.75 0.10 58.95
CA ALA A 54 9.95 0.93 59.04
C ALA A 54 9.74 2.27 59.78
N SER A 55 8.51 2.61 60.18
CA SER A 55 8.16 3.93 60.72
C SER A 55 7.56 3.85 62.12
N ALA A 56 8.09 4.66 63.04
CA ALA A 56 7.46 4.90 64.33
C ALA A 56 6.27 5.89 64.25
N LEU A 57 6.02 6.48 63.07
CA LEU A 57 4.92 7.41 62.80
C LEU A 57 3.72 6.66 62.23
N THR A 58 2.51 7.17 62.50
CA THR A 58 1.30 6.68 61.82
C THR A 58 1.37 7.00 60.33
N VAL A 59 1.48 5.97 59.49
CA VAL A 59 1.46 6.12 58.04
C VAL A 59 0.03 6.33 57.55
N LYS A 60 -0.20 7.38 56.76
CA LYS A 60 -1.51 7.66 56.14
C LYS A 60 -1.34 7.88 54.64
N ILE A 61 -2.25 7.32 53.86
CA ILE A 61 -2.28 7.56 52.41
C ILE A 61 -2.89 8.94 52.17
N ALA A 62 -2.13 9.84 51.56
CA ALA A 62 -2.62 11.14 51.15
C ALA A 62 -3.36 11.07 49.81
N SER A 63 -2.81 10.34 48.83
CA SER A 63 -3.40 10.19 47.50
C SER A 63 -2.82 9.00 46.73
N ARG A 64 -3.44 8.67 45.60
CA ARG A 64 -2.93 7.73 44.60
C ARG A 64 -2.76 8.46 43.28
N VAL A 65 -1.62 8.25 42.61
CA VAL A 65 -1.29 8.90 41.32
C VAL A 65 -0.83 7.87 40.30
N ALA A 66 -1.18 8.04 39.03
CA ALA A 66 -0.64 7.20 37.96
C ALA A 66 0.86 7.46 37.82
N SER A 67 1.66 6.40 37.69
CA SER A 67 3.10 6.50 37.45
C SER A 67 3.54 5.37 36.53
N ALA A 68 4.15 5.71 35.41
CA ALA A 68 4.70 4.73 34.48
C ALA A 68 6.02 4.12 35.00
N GLU A 69 6.75 4.84 35.86
CA GLU A 69 8.07 4.46 36.37
C GLU A 69 7.99 3.63 37.66
N VAL A 70 6.99 3.93 38.51
CA VAL A 70 6.83 3.28 39.81
C VAL A 70 5.71 2.24 39.71
N PRO A 71 5.97 0.94 39.99
CA PRO A 71 4.94 -0.09 39.98
C PRO A 71 3.76 0.23 40.90
N ALA A 72 2.56 -0.24 40.52
CA ALA A 72 1.36 -0.04 41.32
C ALA A 72 1.54 -0.56 42.75
N GLY A 73 1.07 0.20 43.73
CA GLY A 73 1.13 -0.16 45.16
C GLY A 73 2.40 0.30 45.89
N ARG A 74 3.41 0.84 45.19
CA ARG A 74 4.62 1.40 45.81
C ARG A 74 4.48 2.90 46.09
N ILE A 75 5.23 3.39 47.07
CA ILE A 75 5.23 4.81 47.46
C ILE A 75 6.06 5.63 46.47
N VAL A 76 5.45 6.67 45.92
CA VAL A 76 6.06 7.63 44.97
C VAL A 76 6.63 8.83 45.71
N ALA A 77 5.94 9.28 46.75
CA ALA A 77 6.35 10.44 47.54
C ALA A 77 5.91 10.28 48.99
N GLN A 78 6.62 10.98 49.89
CA GLN A 78 6.30 11.06 51.31
C GLN A 78 6.40 12.51 51.81
N ASP A 79 5.62 12.82 52.83
CA ASP A 79 5.76 14.02 53.67
C ASP A 79 5.56 13.63 55.14
N PRO A 80 6.49 13.92 56.06
CA PRO A 80 7.75 14.68 55.89
C PRO A 80 8.81 13.99 55.03
N SER A 81 9.80 14.77 54.55
CA SER A 81 10.96 14.23 53.84
C SER A 81 11.82 13.33 54.75
N PRO A 82 12.54 12.33 54.20
CA PRO A 82 13.41 11.45 54.99
C PRO A 82 14.43 12.23 55.83
N GLY A 83 14.70 11.76 57.04
CA GLY A 83 15.64 12.40 57.97
C GLY A 83 15.09 13.61 58.72
N THR A 84 13.87 14.08 58.39
CA THR A 84 13.26 15.24 59.06
C THR A 84 12.87 14.87 60.50
N PRO A 85 13.35 15.59 61.53
CA PRO A 85 12.89 15.40 62.89
C PRO A 85 11.48 15.98 63.04
N VAL A 86 10.54 15.16 63.50
CA VAL A 86 9.14 15.53 63.70
C VAL A 86 8.60 14.98 65.02
N HIS A 87 7.57 15.60 65.57
CA HIS A 87 6.89 15.07 66.75
C HIS A 87 6.24 13.70 66.42
N ALA A 88 6.30 12.75 67.35
CA ALA A 88 5.83 11.38 67.14
C ALA A 88 4.33 11.28 66.76
N SER A 89 3.52 12.30 67.08
CA SER A 89 2.10 12.36 66.70
C SER A 89 1.84 12.86 65.27
N ARG A 90 2.86 13.38 64.57
CA ARG A 90 2.70 13.83 63.18
C ARG A 90 2.60 12.59 62.27
N PRO A 91 1.55 12.46 61.45
CA PRO A 91 1.46 11.33 60.53
C PRO A 91 2.51 11.44 59.42
N LEU A 92 2.99 10.29 58.94
CA LEU A 92 3.75 10.17 57.71
C LEU A 92 2.76 10.01 56.55
N LEU A 93 2.59 11.08 55.77
CA LEU A 93 1.74 11.07 54.58
C LEU A 93 2.50 10.43 53.42
N VAL A 94 1.86 9.49 52.72
CA VAL A 94 2.44 8.82 51.55
C VAL A 94 1.53 8.93 50.34
N VAL A 95 2.14 9.06 49.16
CA VAL A 95 1.47 9.03 47.86
C VAL A 95 1.80 7.70 47.19
N LEU A 96 0.78 6.92 46.85
CA LEU A 96 0.95 5.60 46.23
C LEU A 96 0.85 5.67 44.71
N SER A 97 1.65 4.85 44.03
CA SER A 97 1.54 4.64 42.59
C SER A 97 0.30 3.80 42.26
N GLY A 98 -0.47 4.25 41.28
CA GLY A 98 -1.51 3.48 40.60
C GLY A 98 -0.98 2.64 39.43
N GLY A 99 0.33 2.68 39.15
CA GLY A 99 0.94 2.05 37.98
C GLY A 99 0.72 2.83 36.69
N ALA A 100 1.21 2.27 35.58
CA ALA A 100 1.04 2.85 34.25
C ALA A 100 -0.45 2.87 33.86
N THR A 101 -0.90 3.95 33.22
CA THR A 101 -2.25 3.97 32.66
C THR A 101 -2.30 3.02 31.46
N MET A 102 -3.07 1.95 31.61
CA MET A 102 -3.34 0.99 30.53
C MET A 102 -4.53 1.47 29.69
N VAL A 103 -4.48 1.16 28.41
CA VAL A 103 -5.53 1.39 27.43
C VAL A 103 -5.91 0.07 26.77
N ASP A 104 -7.19 -0.08 26.47
CA ASP A 104 -7.70 -1.23 25.73
C ASP A 104 -7.30 -1.15 24.27
N VAL A 105 -6.80 -2.27 23.74
CA VAL A 105 -6.53 -2.41 22.32
C VAL A 105 -7.87 -2.53 21.58
N PRO A 106 -8.19 -1.61 20.66
CA PRO A 106 -9.44 -1.65 19.92
C PRO A 106 -9.45 -2.78 18.88
N GLU A 107 -10.64 -3.20 18.46
CA GLU A 107 -10.83 -4.12 17.34
C GLU A 107 -10.68 -3.38 16.01
N ILE A 108 -9.64 -3.75 15.24
CA ILE A 108 -9.31 -3.15 13.94
C ILE A 108 -9.18 -4.20 12.84
N ALA A 109 -9.36 -5.50 13.11
CA ALA A 109 -9.43 -6.50 12.06
C ALA A 109 -10.61 -6.24 11.12
N GLY A 110 -10.40 -6.49 9.83
CA GLY A 110 -11.33 -6.18 8.74
C GLY A 110 -11.39 -4.70 8.35
N GLN A 111 -10.72 -3.79 9.06
CA GLN A 111 -10.67 -2.38 8.69
C GLN A 111 -9.61 -2.11 7.61
N PRO A 112 -9.82 -1.12 6.72
CA PRO A 112 -8.74 -0.59 5.89
C PRO A 112 -7.64 0.04 6.75
N LEU A 113 -6.37 -0.12 6.37
CA LEU A 113 -5.20 0.39 7.11
C LEU A 113 -5.35 1.87 7.53
N ARG A 114 -5.90 2.72 6.65
CA ARG A 114 -6.13 4.13 6.95
C ARG A 114 -7.07 4.33 8.13
N LYS A 115 -8.17 3.58 8.19
CA LYS A 115 -9.13 3.64 9.30
C LYS A 115 -8.54 3.04 10.57
N ALA A 116 -7.85 1.90 10.46
CA ALA A 116 -7.18 1.27 11.60
C ALA A 116 -6.17 2.22 12.28
N LYS A 117 -5.38 2.98 11.50
CA LYS A 117 -4.45 3.99 12.01
C LYS A 117 -5.16 5.09 12.82
N LEU A 118 -6.32 5.56 12.37
CA LEU A 118 -7.11 6.56 13.09
C LEU A 118 -7.65 5.96 14.40
N THR A 119 -8.23 4.77 14.35
CA THR A 119 -8.75 4.06 15.54
C THR A 119 -7.67 3.88 16.62
N LEU A 120 -6.45 3.50 16.22
CA LEU A 120 -5.32 3.36 17.15
C LEU A 120 -4.89 4.71 17.73
N SER A 121 -4.79 5.75 16.89
CA SER A 121 -4.46 7.11 17.34
C SER A 121 -5.47 7.67 18.34
N ASP A 122 -6.77 7.45 18.10
CA ASP A 122 -7.85 7.87 19.00
C ASP A 122 -7.76 7.16 20.36
N ALA A 123 -7.34 5.89 20.34
CA ALA A 123 -7.02 5.11 21.53
C ALA A 123 -5.65 5.48 22.15
N ARG A 124 -4.90 6.45 21.60
CA ARG A 124 -3.53 6.81 22.05
C ARG A 124 -2.56 5.62 21.99
N LEU A 125 -2.75 4.73 21.02
CA LEU A 125 -1.88 3.62 20.69
C LEU A 125 -1.15 3.90 19.38
N ALA A 126 0.04 3.34 19.23
CA ALA A 126 0.85 3.45 18.03
C ALA A 126 0.64 2.26 17.09
N VAL A 127 0.95 2.45 15.81
CA VAL A 127 1.09 1.32 14.87
C VAL A 127 2.48 0.72 15.03
N GLY A 128 2.53 -0.59 15.25
CA GLY A 128 3.75 -1.35 15.38
C GLY A 128 4.26 -1.89 14.05
N HIS A 129 4.76 -3.11 14.07
CA HIS A 129 5.24 -3.82 12.90
C HIS A 129 4.09 -4.14 11.93
N ILE A 130 4.34 -3.99 10.63
CA ILE A 130 3.37 -4.31 9.58
C ILE A 130 3.93 -5.47 8.75
N SER A 131 3.25 -6.61 8.80
CA SER A 131 3.47 -7.73 7.90
C SER A 131 2.34 -7.79 6.86
N SER A 132 2.56 -8.52 5.76
CA SER A 132 1.53 -8.66 4.73
C SER A 132 1.51 -10.07 4.12
N MET A 133 0.33 -10.51 3.70
CA MET A 133 0.14 -11.79 3.01
C MET A 133 -0.99 -11.72 1.99
N THR A 134 -0.95 -12.61 1.01
CA THR A 134 -2.04 -12.78 0.03
C THR A 134 -3.29 -13.29 0.72
N ASN A 135 -4.42 -12.63 0.46
CA ASN A 135 -5.70 -12.97 1.06
C ASN A 135 -6.85 -12.52 0.15
N ARG A 136 -8.04 -13.10 0.28
CA ARG A 136 -9.20 -12.71 -0.55
C ARG A 136 -9.72 -11.30 -0.27
N GLN A 137 -9.37 -10.71 0.87
CA GLN A 137 -9.75 -9.34 1.21
C GLN A 137 -9.02 -8.32 0.34
N PRO A 138 -9.59 -7.12 0.12
CA PRO A 138 -8.93 -6.05 -0.63
C PRO A 138 -7.55 -5.71 -0.06
N ARG A 139 -6.67 -5.20 -0.93
CA ARG A 139 -5.35 -4.73 -0.54
C ARG A 139 -5.43 -3.72 0.61
N ASP A 140 -4.47 -3.78 1.52
CA ASP A 140 -4.34 -2.90 2.68
C ASP A 140 -5.48 -3.06 3.73
N THR A 141 -6.21 -4.18 3.70
CA THR A 141 -7.14 -4.55 4.78
C THR A 141 -6.41 -5.26 5.91
N VAL A 142 -6.68 -4.89 7.17
CA VAL A 142 -6.11 -5.56 8.34
C VAL A 142 -6.73 -6.95 8.49
N LEU A 143 -5.92 -7.99 8.36
CA LEU A 143 -6.31 -9.39 8.53
C LEU A 143 -6.26 -9.82 9.99
N ALA A 144 -5.24 -9.36 10.71
CA ALA A 144 -5.03 -9.66 12.11
C ALA A 144 -4.26 -8.52 12.79
N GLN A 145 -4.36 -8.48 14.11
CA GLN A 145 -3.68 -7.52 14.97
C GLN A 145 -3.03 -8.25 16.16
N TYR A 146 -1.97 -7.66 16.70
CA TYR A 146 -1.38 -8.11 17.96
C TYR A 146 -0.90 -6.91 18.80
N PRO A 147 -1.26 -6.81 20.10
CA PRO A 147 -2.15 -7.69 20.85
C PRO A 147 -3.58 -7.76 20.27
N ALA A 148 -4.29 -8.84 20.60
CA ALA A 148 -5.69 -8.99 20.20
C ALA A 148 -6.58 -7.91 20.83
N ALA A 149 -7.76 -7.68 20.24
CA ALA A 149 -8.72 -6.73 20.77
C ALA A 149 -9.10 -7.06 22.23
N GLY A 150 -9.25 -6.01 23.05
CA GLY A 150 -9.42 -6.13 24.50
C GLY A 150 -8.12 -6.43 25.27
N GLY A 151 -7.00 -6.65 24.59
CA GLY A 151 -5.68 -6.62 25.21
C GLY A 151 -5.39 -5.28 25.87
N LYS A 152 -4.42 -5.25 26.80
CA LYS A 152 -4.05 -4.03 27.54
C LYS A 152 -2.65 -3.59 27.14
N LEU A 153 -2.50 -2.33 26.73
CA LEU A 153 -1.21 -1.70 26.47
C LEU A 153 -1.07 -0.42 27.29
N GLY A 154 0.14 -0.04 27.66
CA GLY A 154 0.40 1.31 28.17
C GLY A 154 0.09 2.36 27.10
N LYS A 155 -0.20 3.61 27.51
CA LYS A 155 -0.30 4.73 26.56
C LYS A 155 0.92 4.80 25.64
N GLY A 156 0.70 4.93 24.34
CA GLY A 156 1.76 4.90 23.32
C GLY A 156 2.27 3.50 22.96
N GLY A 157 1.72 2.44 23.57
CA GLY A 157 2.01 1.05 23.19
C GLY A 157 1.65 0.79 21.73
N ALA A 158 2.39 -0.11 21.10
CA ALA A 158 2.26 -0.41 19.68
C ALA A 158 1.39 -1.66 19.43
N VAL A 159 0.60 -1.61 18.35
CA VAL A 159 -0.19 -2.74 17.84
C VAL A 159 0.34 -3.14 16.47
N ASP A 160 0.83 -4.37 16.36
CA ASP A 160 1.33 -4.96 15.13
C ASP A 160 0.16 -5.40 14.24
N LEU A 161 0.32 -5.26 12.93
CA LEU A 161 -0.73 -5.49 11.94
C LEU A 161 -0.28 -6.50 10.90
N LEU A 162 -1.18 -7.41 10.54
CA LEU A 162 -1.07 -8.24 9.35
C LEU A 162 -2.03 -7.69 8.29
N LEU A 163 -1.54 -7.35 7.10
CA LEU A 163 -2.33 -6.78 6.02
C LEU A 163 -2.54 -7.75 4.85
N SER A 164 -3.66 -7.59 4.15
CA SER A 164 -3.90 -8.23 2.87
C SER A 164 -3.11 -7.56 1.75
N THR A 165 -2.42 -8.33 0.93
CA THR A 165 -1.87 -7.86 -0.35
C THR A 165 -2.89 -7.88 -1.49
N GLY A 166 -4.13 -8.32 -1.21
CA GLY A 166 -5.20 -8.49 -2.18
C GLY A 166 -5.38 -9.95 -2.60
N PRO A 167 -6.49 -10.27 -3.31
CA PRO A 167 -6.71 -11.59 -3.87
C PRO A 167 -5.51 -12.02 -4.72
N PRO A 168 -5.20 -13.33 -4.78
CA PRO A 168 -4.17 -13.82 -5.68
C PRO A 168 -4.51 -13.36 -7.10
N ALA A 169 -3.51 -12.87 -7.83
CA ALA A 169 -3.67 -12.57 -9.24
C ALA A 169 -4.16 -13.85 -9.94
N GLN A 170 -5.32 -13.77 -10.60
CA GLN A 170 -5.77 -14.88 -11.42
C GLN A 170 -4.85 -14.93 -12.63
N SER A 171 -4.10 -16.03 -12.80
CA SER A 171 -3.33 -16.27 -14.02
C SER A 171 -4.28 -16.17 -15.22
N PRO A 172 -3.97 -15.34 -16.23
CA PRO A 172 -4.81 -15.28 -17.42
C PRO A 172 -4.85 -16.66 -18.08
N VAL A 173 -6.02 -17.07 -18.56
CA VAL A 173 -6.15 -18.33 -19.32
C VAL A 173 -5.99 -18.03 -20.79
N VAL A 174 -5.21 -18.83 -21.52
CA VAL A 174 -5.00 -18.64 -22.95
C VAL A 174 -6.35 -18.85 -23.68
N PRO A 175 -6.93 -17.82 -24.34
CA PRO A 175 -8.19 -17.96 -25.05
C PRO A 175 -8.02 -18.76 -26.35
N ARG A 176 -9.11 -19.32 -26.85
CA ARG A 176 -9.15 -19.92 -28.19
C ARG A 176 -9.24 -18.83 -29.27
N VAL A 177 -8.20 -18.75 -30.09
CA VAL A 177 -8.12 -17.84 -31.24
C VAL A 177 -8.02 -18.57 -32.58
N THR A 178 -7.90 -19.90 -32.59
CA THR A 178 -7.99 -20.70 -33.82
C THR A 178 -9.29 -20.46 -34.57
N GLY A 179 -9.20 -20.30 -35.90
CA GLY A 179 -10.31 -19.96 -36.78
C GLY A 179 -10.64 -18.47 -36.86
N ARG A 180 -9.91 -17.59 -36.15
CA ARG A 180 -10.11 -16.13 -36.22
C ARG A 180 -9.05 -15.48 -37.14
N PRO A 181 -9.38 -14.34 -37.79
CA PRO A 181 -8.38 -13.49 -38.44
C PRO A 181 -7.32 -13.03 -37.43
N GLU A 182 -6.04 -12.97 -37.85
CA GLU A 182 -4.92 -12.59 -36.98
C GLU A 182 -5.14 -11.28 -36.20
N PRO A 183 -5.64 -10.18 -36.80
CA PRO A 183 -5.85 -8.94 -36.05
C PRO A 183 -6.83 -9.11 -34.89
N ARG A 184 -7.90 -9.89 -35.11
CA ARG A 184 -8.91 -10.14 -34.08
C ARG A 184 -8.42 -11.13 -33.02
N ALA A 185 -7.57 -12.08 -33.40
CA ALA A 185 -6.91 -12.99 -32.47
C ALA A 185 -5.97 -12.22 -31.53
N ARG A 186 -5.18 -11.28 -32.06
CA ARG A 186 -4.28 -10.42 -31.29
C ARG A 186 -5.02 -9.57 -30.26
N GLU A 187 -6.07 -8.86 -30.69
CA GLU A 187 -6.90 -8.06 -29.78
C GLU A 187 -7.46 -8.88 -28.61
N LEU A 188 -7.94 -10.10 -28.88
CA LEU A 188 -8.48 -10.97 -27.85
C LEU A 188 -7.39 -11.43 -26.86
N LEU A 189 -6.20 -11.77 -27.34
CA LEU A 189 -5.07 -12.14 -26.49
C LEU A 189 -4.62 -10.97 -25.61
N GLU A 190 -4.56 -9.76 -26.17
CA GLU A 190 -4.22 -8.55 -25.42
C GLU A 190 -5.26 -8.19 -24.35
N GLN A 191 -6.56 -8.40 -24.62
CA GLN A 191 -7.63 -8.25 -23.63
C GLN A 191 -7.49 -9.21 -22.45
N PHE A 192 -6.95 -10.41 -22.70
CA PHE A 192 -6.65 -11.40 -21.66
C PHE A 192 -5.27 -11.17 -21.03
N GLY A 193 -4.55 -10.10 -21.39
CA GLY A 193 -3.30 -9.70 -20.75
C GLY A 193 -2.03 -10.29 -21.39
N PHE A 194 -2.14 -11.02 -22.49
CA PHE A 194 -0.98 -11.53 -23.23
C PHE A 194 -0.39 -10.42 -24.11
N ARG A 195 0.88 -10.07 -23.87
CA ARG A 195 1.56 -8.97 -24.59
C ARG A 195 2.63 -9.44 -25.57
N GLN A 196 3.17 -10.65 -25.40
CA GLN A 196 4.19 -11.21 -26.27
C GLN A 196 3.57 -12.11 -27.33
N ILE A 197 3.03 -11.51 -28.41
CA ILE A 197 2.34 -12.25 -29.48
C ILE A 197 3.24 -12.30 -30.72
N GLU A 198 3.75 -13.49 -31.01
CA GLU A 198 4.54 -13.81 -32.20
C GLU A 198 3.63 -14.39 -33.29
N VAL A 199 3.80 -13.94 -34.54
CA VAL A 199 3.00 -14.42 -35.68
C VAL A 199 3.91 -15.08 -36.70
N GLU A 200 3.64 -16.36 -36.95
CA GLU A 200 4.29 -17.17 -37.98
C GLU A 200 3.32 -17.36 -39.15
N VAL A 201 3.62 -16.73 -40.29
CA VAL A 201 2.86 -16.99 -41.52
C VAL A 201 3.49 -18.18 -42.25
N ARG A 202 2.72 -19.25 -42.46
CA ARG A 202 3.19 -20.47 -43.14
C ARG A 202 2.07 -21.19 -43.88
N ALA A 203 2.42 -22.16 -44.70
CA ALA A 203 1.42 -23.02 -45.37
C ALA A 203 0.50 -23.66 -44.32
N GLY A 204 -0.79 -23.34 -44.40
CA GLY A 204 -1.83 -23.88 -43.53
C GLY A 204 -2.47 -25.15 -44.10
N PRO A 205 -3.37 -25.80 -43.37
CA PRO A 205 -4.17 -26.88 -43.93
C PRO A 205 -5.04 -26.37 -45.10
N ALA A 206 -5.37 -27.24 -46.05
CA ALA A 206 -6.05 -26.87 -47.30
C ALA A 206 -7.39 -26.13 -47.12
N ASN A 207 -8.00 -26.25 -45.94
CA ASN A 207 -9.26 -25.61 -45.57
C ASN A 207 -9.09 -24.32 -44.76
N ALA A 208 -7.87 -23.88 -44.44
CA ALA A 208 -7.65 -22.63 -43.73
C ALA A 208 -7.70 -21.44 -44.69
N ALA A 209 -8.58 -20.48 -44.41
CA ALA A 209 -8.62 -19.24 -45.15
C ALA A 209 -7.32 -18.44 -44.93
N PRO A 210 -6.71 -17.85 -45.98
CA PRO A 210 -5.54 -16.99 -45.84
C PRO A 210 -5.75 -15.90 -44.79
N GLY A 211 -4.72 -15.61 -43.98
CA GLY A 211 -4.79 -14.61 -42.90
C GLY A 211 -5.52 -15.08 -41.63
N THR A 212 -5.98 -16.33 -41.58
CA THR A 212 -6.65 -16.93 -40.41
C THR A 212 -5.66 -17.74 -39.57
N VAL A 213 -5.77 -17.63 -38.24
CA VAL A 213 -5.01 -18.46 -37.29
C VAL A 213 -5.51 -19.90 -37.39
N PHE A 214 -4.68 -20.83 -37.82
CA PHE A 214 -5.02 -22.25 -37.87
C PHE A 214 -4.46 -23.03 -36.69
N ASP A 215 -3.46 -22.48 -36.01
CA ASP A 215 -2.81 -23.12 -34.86
C ASP A 215 -2.26 -22.07 -33.88
N GLN A 216 -2.26 -22.40 -32.59
CA GLN A 216 -1.82 -21.51 -31.51
C GLN A 216 -1.01 -22.29 -30.48
N ASP A 217 0.01 -21.65 -29.91
CA ASP A 217 0.79 -22.19 -28.80
C ASP A 217 1.02 -21.08 -27.76
N PRO A 218 0.62 -21.24 -26.49
CA PRO A 218 0.03 -22.42 -25.86
C PRO A 218 -1.38 -22.78 -26.36
N PRO A 219 -1.84 -24.03 -26.13
CA PRO A 219 -3.19 -24.44 -26.48
C PRO A 219 -4.23 -23.66 -25.66
N PRO A 220 -5.46 -23.51 -26.18
CA PRO A 220 -6.53 -22.84 -25.46
C PRO A 220 -6.83 -23.54 -24.12
N GLY A 221 -7.08 -22.75 -23.07
CA GLY A 221 -7.32 -23.27 -21.73
C GLY A 221 -6.04 -23.48 -20.90
N ALA A 222 -4.85 -23.34 -21.48
CA ALA A 222 -3.60 -23.36 -20.74
C ALA A 222 -3.57 -22.19 -19.74
N ALA A 223 -3.01 -22.45 -18.55
CA ALA A 223 -2.68 -21.40 -17.59
C ALA A 223 -1.60 -20.50 -18.20
N GLY A 224 -1.85 -19.20 -18.19
CA GLY A 224 -1.00 -18.20 -18.81
C GLY A 224 -0.27 -17.31 -17.81
N ASP A 225 0.85 -16.75 -18.26
CA ASP A 225 1.57 -15.65 -17.62
C ASP A 225 1.49 -14.44 -18.54
N ALA A 226 1.32 -13.23 -18.01
CA ALA A 226 1.29 -12.00 -18.83
C ALA A 226 2.58 -11.78 -19.63
N SER A 227 3.70 -12.34 -19.16
CA SER A 227 5.01 -12.35 -19.85
C SER A 227 5.20 -13.54 -20.79
N GLN A 228 4.27 -14.49 -20.83
CA GLN A 228 4.34 -15.66 -21.70
C GLN A 228 4.24 -15.25 -23.17
N ARG A 229 5.11 -15.85 -23.98
CA ARG A 229 5.03 -15.78 -25.43
C ARG A 229 3.89 -16.64 -25.96
N VAL A 230 3.03 -16.06 -26.79
CA VAL A 230 1.99 -16.75 -27.55
C VAL A 230 2.34 -16.71 -29.02
N VAL A 231 2.48 -17.88 -29.64
CA VAL A 231 2.79 -18.05 -31.07
C VAL A 231 1.49 -18.33 -31.81
N LEU A 232 1.18 -17.51 -32.81
CA LEU A 232 0.05 -17.69 -33.73
C LEU A 232 0.56 -18.13 -35.09
N ARG A 233 0.07 -19.25 -35.57
CA ARG A 233 0.36 -19.73 -36.92
C ARG A 233 -0.80 -19.38 -37.83
N VAL A 234 -0.49 -18.53 -38.81
CA VAL A 234 -1.45 -17.91 -39.71
C VAL A 234 -1.28 -18.51 -41.11
N ALA A 235 -2.40 -18.88 -41.72
CA ALA A 235 -2.40 -19.49 -43.04
C ALA A 235 -1.91 -18.49 -44.09
N ALA A 236 -0.82 -18.82 -44.76
CA ALA A 236 -0.34 -18.08 -45.92
C ALA A 236 -1.38 -18.14 -47.04
N ALA A 237 -1.44 -17.08 -47.86
CA ALA A 237 -2.09 -17.21 -49.16
C ALA A 237 -1.31 -18.23 -49.97
N THR A 238 -1.97 -19.27 -50.46
CA THR A 238 -1.39 -20.19 -51.43
C THR A 238 -1.10 -19.42 -52.71
N SER A 239 0.16 -19.02 -52.91
CA SER A 239 0.68 -18.80 -54.25
C SER A 239 0.67 -20.15 -54.96
N VAL A 240 -0.23 -20.31 -55.93
CA VAL A 240 -0.25 -21.47 -56.83
C VAL A 240 0.98 -21.36 -57.73
N GLU A 241 2.15 -21.73 -57.22
CA GLU A 241 3.38 -21.87 -58.01
C GLU A 241 4.19 -23.05 -57.47
N ASP A 242 3.81 -24.26 -57.89
CA ASP A 242 4.76 -25.27 -58.37
C ASP A 242 4.02 -26.43 -59.07
N SER A 243 3.97 -26.36 -60.40
CA SER A 243 3.84 -27.51 -61.30
C SER A 243 4.55 -27.16 -62.60
N PRO A 244 5.38 -28.05 -63.14
CA PRO A 244 6.39 -27.68 -64.11
C PRO A 244 5.80 -27.50 -65.50
N GLU A 245 6.32 -26.50 -66.21
CA GLU A 245 6.50 -26.50 -67.66
C GLU A 245 5.25 -26.73 -68.51
N ALA A 246 4.48 -25.65 -68.71
CA ALA A 246 3.72 -25.47 -69.94
C ALA A 246 4.01 -24.06 -70.49
N THR A 247 4.59 -24.07 -71.67
CA THR A 247 5.04 -22.97 -72.50
C THR A 247 4.06 -21.78 -72.50
N ALA A 248 4.62 -20.57 -72.42
CA ALA A 248 3.93 -19.30 -72.62
C ALA A 248 3.06 -19.33 -73.89
N ALA A 249 1.76 -19.51 -73.69
CA ALA A 249 0.72 -19.16 -74.65
C ALA A 249 0.00 -17.96 -74.06
N ALA A 250 0.14 -16.81 -74.71
CA ALA A 250 -0.63 -15.61 -74.41
C ALA A 250 -2.12 -15.97 -74.35
N ALA A 251 -2.73 -15.82 -73.17
CA ALA A 251 -4.16 -15.98 -73.01
C ALA A 251 -4.86 -14.91 -73.88
N PRO A 252 -5.65 -15.29 -74.90
CA PRO A 252 -6.35 -14.32 -75.71
C PRO A 252 -7.38 -13.58 -74.85
N GLY A 253 -7.25 -12.25 -74.74
CA GLY A 253 -8.23 -11.38 -74.09
C GLY A 253 -7.86 -10.81 -72.70
N LEU A 254 -6.64 -11.05 -72.21
CA LEU A 254 -6.16 -10.43 -70.97
C LEU A 254 -5.95 -8.92 -71.16
N LYS A 255 -6.73 -8.10 -70.46
CA LYS A 255 -6.59 -6.64 -70.43
C LYS A 255 -5.73 -6.26 -69.23
N ARG A 256 -4.75 -5.37 -69.46
CA ARG A 256 -3.98 -4.69 -68.42
C ARG A 256 -4.25 -3.20 -68.51
N LEU A 257 -4.90 -2.66 -67.50
CA LEU A 257 -5.36 -1.27 -67.45
C LEU A 257 -5.00 -0.66 -66.11
N THR A 258 -5.10 0.66 -66.02
CA THR A 258 -4.95 1.38 -64.76
C THR A 258 -6.23 2.16 -64.51
N ALA A 259 -6.94 1.85 -63.43
CA ALA A 259 -8.07 2.62 -62.96
C ALA A 259 -7.58 3.81 -62.13
N GLN A 260 -8.24 4.95 -62.26
CA GLN A 260 -7.94 6.15 -61.49
C GLN A 260 -9.10 6.42 -60.53
N PHE A 261 -8.78 6.60 -59.25
CA PHE A 261 -9.76 6.94 -58.22
C PHE A 261 -9.29 8.16 -57.44
N THR A 262 -10.17 9.15 -57.24
CA THR A 262 -9.85 10.31 -56.41
C THR A 262 -10.51 10.16 -55.05
N MET A 263 -9.71 10.21 -53.98
CA MET A 263 -10.23 10.10 -52.62
C MET A 263 -11.19 11.26 -52.31
N PRO A 264 -12.32 11.00 -51.62
CA PRO A 264 -13.22 12.07 -51.20
C PRO A 264 -12.53 13.09 -50.28
N PRO A 265 -12.96 14.35 -50.28
CA PRO A 265 -12.42 15.36 -49.37
C PRO A 265 -12.72 15.00 -47.91
N GLY A 266 -11.84 15.45 -47.01
CA GLY A 266 -11.88 15.07 -45.60
C GLY A 266 -10.67 15.60 -44.83
N LEU A 267 -10.61 15.28 -43.55
CA LEU A 267 -9.54 15.73 -42.64
C LEU A 267 -8.58 14.62 -42.21
N VAL A 268 -8.90 13.36 -42.54
CA VAL A 268 -8.14 12.18 -42.12
C VAL A 268 -8.03 11.19 -43.27
N ALA A 269 -6.91 10.46 -43.30
CA ALA A 269 -6.72 9.36 -44.24
C ALA A 269 -7.82 8.29 -44.08
N LYS A 270 -8.26 7.75 -45.21
CA LYS A 270 -9.30 6.71 -45.26
C LYS A 270 -8.81 5.50 -46.05
N ARG A 271 -9.32 4.31 -45.73
CA ARG A 271 -8.97 3.08 -46.44
C ARG A 271 -9.77 2.99 -47.73
N LEU A 272 -9.07 2.78 -48.85
CA LEU A 272 -9.66 2.46 -50.15
C LEU A 272 -9.53 0.95 -50.40
N ASP A 273 -10.67 0.28 -50.49
CA ASP A 273 -10.78 -1.12 -50.86
C ASP A 273 -11.40 -1.23 -52.26
N VAL A 274 -10.73 -1.94 -53.17
CA VAL A 274 -11.18 -2.10 -54.56
C VAL A 274 -11.35 -3.58 -54.88
N TYR A 275 -12.53 -3.91 -55.38
CA TYR A 275 -12.86 -5.26 -55.82
C TYR A 275 -13.03 -5.28 -57.33
N LEU A 276 -12.48 -6.31 -57.96
CA LEU A 276 -12.65 -6.59 -59.39
C LEU A 276 -13.51 -7.83 -59.56
N SER A 277 -14.47 -7.76 -60.48
CA SER A 277 -15.14 -8.93 -61.07
C SER A 277 -14.89 -8.91 -62.57
N ASP A 278 -14.59 -10.06 -63.16
CA ASP A 278 -14.47 -10.18 -64.61
C ASP A 278 -15.35 -11.31 -65.16
N SER A 279 -15.35 -11.50 -66.48
CA SER A 279 -16.22 -12.49 -67.12
C SER A 279 -15.90 -13.95 -66.78
N VAL A 280 -14.76 -14.22 -66.13
CA VAL A 280 -14.22 -15.56 -65.85
C VAL A 280 -14.07 -15.81 -64.35
N GLN A 281 -13.90 -14.76 -63.54
CA GLN A 281 -13.53 -14.80 -62.14
C GLN A 281 -14.51 -13.99 -61.30
N ALA A 282 -14.98 -14.61 -60.22
CA ALA A 282 -15.85 -13.96 -59.24
C ALA A 282 -15.11 -12.81 -58.52
N ARG A 283 -15.90 -11.93 -57.89
CA ARG A 283 -15.45 -10.75 -57.14
C ARG A 283 -14.26 -11.05 -56.22
N ARG A 284 -13.15 -10.33 -56.43
CA ARG A 284 -11.91 -10.43 -55.62
C ARG A 284 -11.38 -9.06 -55.23
N ALA A 285 -10.73 -8.94 -54.08
CA ALA A 285 -10.02 -7.73 -53.70
C ALA A 285 -8.74 -7.61 -54.53
N ILE A 286 -8.52 -6.45 -55.17
CA ILE A 286 -7.30 -6.15 -55.94
C ILE A 286 -6.48 -5.03 -55.32
N TYR A 287 -7.07 -4.27 -54.39
CA TYR A 287 -6.41 -3.13 -53.75
C TYR A 287 -6.99 -2.89 -52.34
N SER A 288 -6.13 -2.60 -51.37
CA SER A 288 -6.52 -2.24 -49.99
C SER A 288 -5.39 -1.43 -49.35
N LYS A 289 -5.49 -0.10 -49.36
CA LYS A 289 -4.51 0.81 -48.73
C LYS A 289 -5.18 2.09 -48.21
N SER A 290 -4.54 2.76 -47.25
CA SER A 290 -4.96 4.06 -46.74
C SER A 290 -4.39 5.20 -47.59
N HIS A 291 -5.22 6.19 -47.89
CA HIS A 291 -4.87 7.36 -48.70
C HIS A 291 -5.35 8.65 -48.07
N GLU A 292 -4.64 9.74 -48.36
CA GLU A 292 -4.99 11.07 -47.87
C GLU A 292 -6.22 11.63 -48.62
N PRO A 293 -7.01 12.52 -48.00
CA PRO A 293 -8.14 13.16 -48.66
C PRO A 293 -7.73 13.91 -49.95
N GLY A 294 -8.47 13.69 -51.04
CA GLY A 294 -8.20 14.31 -52.34
C GLY A 294 -7.05 13.69 -53.15
N GLU A 295 -6.36 12.67 -52.62
CA GLU A 295 -5.31 11.95 -53.35
C GLU A 295 -5.86 11.24 -54.61
N GLN A 296 -5.12 11.29 -55.72
CA GLN A 296 -5.41 10.50 -56.92
C GLN A 296 -4.64 9.18 -56.87
N VAL A 297 -5.37 8.07 -56.84
CA VAL A 297 -4.85 6.72 -56.70
C VAL A 297 -4.93 5.99 -58.03
N ALA A 298 -3.78 5.52 -58.50
CA ALA A 298 -3.66 4.67 -59.69
C ALA A 298 -3.67 3.19 -59.27
N ILE A 299 -4.67 2.45 -59.73
CA ILE A 299 -4.89 1.04 -59.37
C ILE A 299 -4.63 0.19 -60.61
N PRO A 300 -3.58 -0.65 -60.62
CA PRO A 300 -3.37 -1.59 -61.72
C PRO A 300 -4.45 -2.67 -61.70
N VAL A 301 -5.05 -2.92 -62.87
CA VAL A 301 -6.15 -3.87 -63.06
C VAL A 301 -5.77 -4.86 -64.16
N GLU A 302 -5.86 -6.14 -63.83
CA GLU A 302 -5.63 -7.24 -64.76
C GLU A 302 -6.82 -8.21 -64.72
N GLY A 303 -7.42 -8.47 -65.88
CA GLY A 303 -8.60 -9.33 -65.99
C GLY A 303 -8.99 -9.60 -67.43
N THR A 304 -9.99 -10.45 -67.64
CA THR A 304 -10.42 -10.90 -68.97
C THR A 304 -11.89 -10.56 -69.25
N GLY A 305 -12.16 -9.98 -70.42
CA GLY A 305 -13.53 -9.62 -70.86
C GLY A 305 -14.01 -8.27 -70.33
N LEU A 306 -15.27 -8.22 -69.87
CA LEU A 306 -15.85 -7.04 -69.21
C LEU A 306 -15.34 -6.98 -67.77
N LEU A 307 -14.71 -5.87 -67.40
CA LEU A 307 -14.17 -5.68 -66.05
C LEU A 307 -15.11 -4.76 -65.27
N GLU A 308 -15.55 -5.18 -64.10
CA GLU A 308 -16.34 -4.35 -63.19
C GLU A 308 -15.57 -4.15 -61.88
N LEU A 309 -15.26 -2.90 -61.58
CA LEU A 309 -14.61 -2.46 -60.35
C LEU A 309 -15.66 -1.92 -59.38
N GLU A 310 -15.56 -2.30 -58.11
CA GLU A 310 -16.31 -1.70 -57.02
C GLU A 310 -15.35 -1.04 -56.02
N PHE A 311 -15.60 0.21 -55.69
CA PHE A 311 -14.78 1.01 -54.78
C PHE A 311 -15.48 1.20 -53.45
N PHE A 312 -14.77 0.97 -52.35
CA PHE A 312 -15.24 1.18 -50.99
C PHE A 312 -14.27 2.08 -50.24
N VAL A 313 -14.80 3.05 -49.50
CA VAL A 313 -14.02 3.93 -48.62
C VAL A 313 -14.50 3.72 -47.19
N ASP A 314 -13.63 3.22 -46.31
CA ASP A 314 -13.98 2.82 -44.92
C ASP A 314 -15.26 1.95 -44.87
N ASP A 315 -15.30 0.90 -45.69
CA ASP A 315 -16.43 -0.05 -45.82
C ASP A 315 -17.73 0.54 -46.39
N VAL A 316 -17.73 1.80 -46.84
CA VAL A 316 -18.86 2.44 -47.53
C VAL A 316 -18.68 2.35 -49.04
N ALA A 317 -19.68 1.79 -49.75
CA ALA A 317 -19.67 1.70 -51.20
C ALA A 317 -19.69 3.10 -51.84
N TYR A 318 -18.68 3.40 -52.65
CA TYR A 318 -18.50 4.71 -53.29
C TYR A 318 -18.95 4.72 -54.74
N GLY A 319 -18.80 3.60 -55.45
CA GLY A 319 -19.26 3.48 -56.82
C GLY A 319 -18.73 2.26 -57.52
N ARG A 320 -19.19 2.09 -58.77
CA ARG A 320 -18.72 1.06 -59.69
C ARG A 320 -18.21 1.66 -60.98
N GLN A 321 -17.23 1.01 -61.59
CA GLN A 321 -16.67 1.41 -62.88
C GLN A 321 -16.49 0.19 -63.78
N GLN A 322 -16.92 0.31 -65.03
CA GLN A 322 -16.73 -0.73 -66.05
C GLN A 322 -15.60 -0.34 -67.02
N LEU A 323 -14.75 -1.31 -67.38
CA LEU A 323 -13.58 -1.16 -68.28
C LEU A 323 -13.50 -2.27 -69.34
#